data_AF-A0A3M8P6V9-F1
#
_entry.id   AF-A0A3M8P6V9-F1
#
_cell.length_a   1.000
_cell.length_b   1.000
_cell.length_c   1.000
_cell.angle_alpha   90.00
_cell.angle_beta   90.00
_cell.angle_gamma   90.00
#
_symmetry.space_group_name_H-M   'P 1'
#
loop_
_entity.id
_entity.type
_entity.pdbx_description
1 polymer ?
#
loop_
_entity_poly.entity_id
_entity_poly.type
_entity_poly.pdbx_seq_one_letter_code
_entity_poly.pdbx_strand_id
1 'polypeptide(L)'
;MNDMLNHLFGFGGLVLGVLSGLVAYLIARRNMKKKRQLDERFENIHVHARSSAWVATSALIVIAWAVIILVEGASFAFFVMSFLYIAHCVAYGVTSLQQAKQH
;
A
#
# COMPACT_ATOMS: atom_id res chain seq x y z
N MET A 1 30.11 -7.40 4.76
CA MET A 1 28.85 -8.13 4.54
C MET A 1 28.60 -8.08 3.05
N ASN A 2 28.62 -9.23 2.36
CA ASN A 2 28.68 -9.30 0.89
C ASN A 2 27.52 -8.53 0.25
N ASP A 3 27.78 -7.68 -0.75
CA ASP A 3 26.76 -6.85 -1.41
C ASP A 3 25.57 -7.69 -1.92
N MET A 4 25.84 -8.92 -2.37
CA MET A 4 24.82 -9.90 -2.75
C MET A 4 23.81 -10.21 -1.64
N LEU A 5 24.25 -10.33 -0.38
CA LEU A 5 23.35 -10.55 0.76
C LEU A 5 22.49 -9.30 1.03
N ASN A 6 23.05 -8.09 0.88
CA ASN A 6 22.30 -6.85 1.10
C ASN A 6 21.17 -6.68 0.08
N HIS A 7 21.43 -7.00 -1.19
CA HIS A 7 20.38 -6.99 -2.21
C HIS A 7 19.33 -8.08 -1.96
N LEU A 8 19.74 -9.30 -1.56
CA LEU A 8 18.81 -10.38 -1.20
C LEU A 8 17.88 -9.99 -0.05
N PHE A 9 18.43 -9.37 1.02
CA PHE A 9 17.62 -8.86 2.12
C PHE A 9 16.67 -7.75 1.67
N GLY A 10 17.13 -6.84 0.80
CA GLY A 10 16.29 -5.79 0.20
C GLY A 10 15.12 -6.37 -0.59
N PHE A 11 15.37 -7.34 -1.47
CA PHE A 11 14.32 -8.04 -2.23
C PHE A 11 13.36 -8.80 -1.34
N GLY A 12 13.85 -9.48 -0.30
CA GLY A 12 13.01 -10.16 0.70
C GLY A 12 12.05 -9.19 1.39
N GLY A 13 12.54 -8.00 1.76
CA GLY A 13 11.71 -6.94 2.29
C GLY A 13 10.64 -6.45 1.30
N LEU A 14 11.02 -6.26 0.03
CA LEU A 14 10.09 -5.84 -1.03
C LEU A 14 8.93 -6.83 -1.19
N VAL A 15 9.23 -8.13 -1.25
CA VAL A 15 8.21 -9.18 -1.38
C VAL A 15 7.23 -9.14 -0.20
N LEU A 16 7.74 -9.04 1.03
CA LEU A 16 6.89 -8.96 2.21
C LEU A 16 6.02 -7.69 2.22
N GLY A 17 6.56 -6.56 1.79
CA GLY A 17 5.79 -5.31 1.69
C GLY A 17 4.68 -5.39 0.64
N VAL A 18 4.95 -5.94 -0.55
CA VAL A 18 3.92 -6.12 -1.58
C VAL A 18 2.82 -7.07 -1.10
N LEU A 19 3.18 -8.19 -0.44
CA LEU A 19 2.21 -9.13 0.10
C LEU A 19 1.30 -8.49 1.17
N SER A 20 1.87 -7.67 2.07
CA SER A 20 1.07 -7.01 3.10
C SER A 20 0.10 -5.97 2.51
N GLY A 21 0.51 -5.23 1.49
CA GLY A 21 -0.37 -4.31 0.76
C GLY A 21 -1.50 -5.03 0.02
N LEU A 22 -1.21 -6.19 -0.58
CA LEU A 22 -2.22 -7.01 -1.25
C LEU A 22 -3.28 -7.50 -0.25
N VAL A 23 -2.87 -7.96 0.94
CA VAL A 23 -3.79 -8.36 2.00
C VAL A 23 -4.67 -7.19 2.44
N ALA A 24 -4.09 -6.00 2.65
CA ALA A 24 -4.84 -4.79 3.01
C ALA A 24 -5.89 -4.43 1.93
N TYR A 25 -5.50 -4.50 0.65
CA TYR A 25 -6.40 -4.27 -0.48
C TYR A 25 -7.56 -5.27 -0.52
N LEU A 26 -7.29 -6.57 -0.31
CA LEU A 26 -8.33 -7.60 -0.31
C LEU A 26 -9.34 -7.43 0.83
N ILE A 27 -8.88 -7.03 2.02
CA ILE A 27 -9.76 -6.73 3.17
C ILE A 27 -10.67 -5.55 2.84
N ALA A 28 -10.10 -4.46 2.30
CA ALA A 28 -10.89 -3.30 1.91
C ALA A 28 -11.92 -3.65 0.82
N ARG A 29 -11.52 -4.43 -0.19
CA ARG A 29 -12.43 -4.89 -1.25
C ARG A 29 -13.58 -5.76 -0.72
N ARG A 30 -13.33 -6.59 0.30
CA ARG A 30 -14.39 -7.38 0.97
C ARG A 30 -15.39 -6.49 1.70
N ASN A 31 -14.94 -5.43 2.36
CA ASN A 31 -15.80 -4.49 3.07
C ASN A 31 -16.69 -3.69 2.11
N MET A 32 -16.16 -3.27 0.96
CA MET A 32 -16.94 -2.52 -0.05
C MET A 32 -18.08 -3.34 -0.68
N LYS A 33 -17.92 -4.65 -0.86
CA LYS A 33 -18.97 -5.50 -1.48
C LYS A 33 -20.25 -5.61 -0.63
N LYS A 34 -20.17 -5.39 0.68
CA LYS A 34 -21.32 -5.53 1.59
C LYS A 34 -22.27 -4.32 1.58
N LYS A 35 -21.84 -3.14 1.11
CA LYS A 35 -22.60 -1.88 1.21
C LYS A 35 -23.29 -1.42 -0.09
N ARG A 36 -23.11 -2.15 -1.20
CA ARG A 36 -23.53 -1.78 -2.57
C ARG A 36 -25.05 -1.87 -2.83
N GLN A 37 -25.92 -1.49 -1.89
CA GLN A 37 -27.35 -1.67 -2.10
C GLN A 37 -28.02 -0.52 -2.86
N LEU A 38 -28.04 0.78 -2.49
CA LEU A 38 -29.11 1.61 -3.10
C LEU A 38 -28.93 3.10 -3.53
N ASP A 39 -27.89 3.92 -3.26
CA ASP A 39 -27.98 5.38 -3.67
C ASP A 39 -26.71 6.15 -4.14
N GLU A 40 -25.57 5.52 -4.37
CA GLU A 40 -24.25 6.19 -4.24
C GLU A 40 -23.61 6.80 -5.51
N ARG A 41 -24.30 7.20 -6.58
CA ARG A 41 -23.60 7.47 -7.88
C ARG A 41 -22.51 8.56 -7.82
N PHE A 42 -22.69 9.64 -7.05
CA PHE A 42 -21.65 10.68 -6.84
C PHE A 42 -20.61 10.27 -5.79
N GLU A 43 -21.04 9.62 -4.73
CA GLU A 43 -20.18 9.13 -3.65
C GLU A 43 -19.22 8.05 -4.15
N ASN A 44 -19.71 7.20 -5.06
CA ASN A 44 -18.95 6.13 -5.69
C ASN A 44 -17.86 6.68 -6.63
N ILE A 45 -18.04 7.83 -7.28
CA ILE A 45 -16.99 8.47 -8.10
C ILE A 45 -15.85 8.95 -7.19
N HIS A 46 -16.15 9.65 -6.09
CA HIS A 46 -15.11 10.09 -5.14
C HIS A 46 -14.44 8.93 -4.42
N VAL A 47 -15.19 7.89 -4.04
CA VAL A 47 -14.66 6.67 -3.43
C VAL A 47 -13.78 5.90 -4.42
N HIS A 48 -14.18 5.75 -5.69
CA HIS A 48 -13.35 5.16 -6.74
C HIS A 48 -12.11 6.00 -7.04
N ALA A 49 -12.24 7.33 -7.10
CA ALA A 49 -11.11 8.23 -7.32
C ALA A 49 -10.09 8.11 -6.18
N ARG A 50 -10.54 8.09 -4.91
CA ARG A 50 -9.67 7.90 -3.75
C ARG A 50 -9.02 6.50 -3.74
N SER A 51 -9.78 5.45 -4.07
CA SER A 51 -9.25 4.09 -4.14
C SER A 51 -8.25 3.91 -5.29
N SER A 52 -8.50 4.50 -6.45
CA SER A 52 -7.59 4.42 -7.61
C SER A 52 -6.34 5.26 -7.39
N ALA A 53 -6.46 6.45 -6.79
CA ALA A 53 -5.34 7.25 -6.37
C ALA A 53 -4.46 6.49 -5.36
N TRP A 54 -5.05 5.80 -4.38
CA TRP A 54 -4.30 4.99 -3.41
C TRP A 54 -3.56 3.82 -4.07
N VAL A 55 -4.18 3.14 -5.04
CA VAL A 55 -3.52 2.08 -5.82
C VAL A 55 -2.37 2.64 -6.65
N ALA A 56 -2.56 3.80 -7.30
CA ALA A 56 -1.53 4.46 -8.09
C ALA A 56 -0.33 4.89 -7.22
N THR A 57 -0.58 5.52 -6.07
CA THR A 57 0.48 5.91 -5.13
C THR A 57 1.19 4.72 -4.54
N SER A 58 0.47 3.63 -4.23
CA SER A 58 1.07 2.38 -3.76
C SER A 58 2.01 1.78 -4.82
N ALA A 59 1.60 1.77 -6.09
CA ALA A 59 2.43 1.28 -7.19
C ALA A 59 3.71 2.13 -7.34
N LEU A 60 3.59 3.46 -7.27
CA LEU A 60 4.74 4.36 -7.33
C LEU A 60 5.71 4.14 -6.17
N ILE A 61 5.21 3.94 -4.95
CA ILE A 61 6.06 3.64 -3.78
C ILE A 61 6.82 2.34 -3.99
N VAL A 62 6.17 1.28 -4.51
CA VAL A 62 6.83 -0.01 -4.78
C VAL A 62 7.92 0.14 -5.85
N ILE A 63 7.67 0.90 -6.91
CA ILE A 63 8.68 1.17 -7.95
C ILE A 63 9.87 1.93 -7.35
N ALA A 64 9.63 3.00 -6.60
CA ALA A 64 10.70 3.76 -5.94
C ALA A 64 11.52 2.88 -4.98
N TRP A 65 10.84 1.99 -4.25
CA TRP A 65 11.49 1.07 -3.33
C TRP A 65 12.36 0.03 -4.04
N ALA A 66 11.90 -0.49 -5.18
CA ALA A 66 12.70 -1.36 -6.04
C ALA A 66 13.96 -0.67 -6.55
N VAL A 67 13.86 0.60 -6.97
CA VAL A 67 15.01 1.39 -7.44
C VAL A 67 16.05 1.55 -6.33
N ILE A 68 15.63 1.86 -5.10
CA ILE A 68 16.54 1.99 -3.95
C ILE A 68 17.30 0.68 -3.69
N ILE A 69 16.61 -0.47 -3.75
CA ILE A 69 17.25 -1.78 -3.57
C ILE A 69 18.28 -2.05 -4.67
N LEU A 70 18.04 -1.61 -5.91
CA LEU A 70 18.98 -1.81 -7.02
C LEU A 70 20.21 -0.92 -6.92
N VAL A 71 20.06 0.33 -6.48
CA VAL A 71 21.16 1.31 -6.43
C VAL A 71 22.00 1.16 -5.16
N GLU A 72 21.35 1.04 -4.01
CA GLU A 72 22.01 1.09 -2.69
C GLU A 72 21.87 -0.20 -1.88
N GLY A 73 20.99 -1.12 -2.28
CA GLY A 73 20.67 -2.30 -1.48
C GLY A 73 19.85 -1.97 -0.23
N ALA A 74 19.94 -2.82 0.80
CA ALA A 74 19.30 -2.60 2.10
C ALA A 74 20.04 -1.50 2.91
N SER A 75 19.92 -0.24 2.47
CA SER A 75 20.51 0.95 3.10
C SER A 75 19.49 1.69 4.01
N PHE A 76 19.88 2.86 4.54
CA PHE A 76 18.96 3.71 5.31
C PHE A 76 17.71 4.11 4.49
N ALA A 77 17.88 4.42 3.20
CA ALA A 77 16.77 4.79 2.31
C ALA A 77 15.73 3.67 2.20
N PHE A 78 16.18 2.41 2.21
CA PHE A 78 15.28 1.25 2.21
C PHE A 78 14.37 1.22 3.45
N PHE A 79 14.91 1.51 4.64
CA PHE A 79 14.12 1.55 5.87
C PHE A 79 13.14 2.73 5.91
N VAL A 80 13.57 3.90 5.43
CA VAL A 80 12.70 5.08 5.29
C VAL A 80 11.53 4.78 4.35
N MET A 81 11.79 4.14 3.22
CA MET A 81 10.75 3.72 2.28
C MET A 81 9.82 2.66 2.87
N SER A 82 10.36 1.71 3.62
CA SER A 82 9.56 0.69 4.31
C SER A 82 8.60 1.32 5.31
N PHE A 83 9.07 2.29 6.10
CA PHE A 83 8.24 3.04 7.04
C PHE A 83 7.16 3.86 6.31
N LEU A 84 7.53 4.57 5.25
CA LEU A 84 6.59 5.32 4.41
C LEU A 84 5.49 4.43 3.84
N TYR A 85 5.85 3.24 3.36
CA TYR A 85 4.89 2.29 2.83
C TYR A 85 3.93 1.78 3.92
N ILE A 86 4.44 1.41 5.10
CA ILE A 86 3.60 1.00 6.23
C ILE A 86 2.66 2.14 6.63
N ALA A 87 3.15 3.37 6.76
CA ALA A 87 2.34 4.54 7.07
C ALA A 87 1.25 4.77 6.01
N HIS A 88 1.56 4.59 4.73
CA HIS A 88 0.60 4.67 3.62
C HIS A 88 -0.52 3.62 3.72
N CYS A 89 -0.18 2.38 4.08
CA CYS A 89 -1.15 1.31 4.32
C CYS A 89 -2.00 1.56 5.57
N VAL A 90 -1.39 2.02 6.66
CA VAL A 90 -2.10 2.35 7.90
C VAL A 90 -3.07 3.51 7.69
N ALA A 91 -2.67 4.56 6.97
CA ALA A 91 -3.55 5.68 6.65
C ALA A 91 -4.81 5.23 5.90
N TYR A 92 -4.67 4.29 4.96
CA TYR A 92 -5.81 3.69 4.28
C TYR A 92 -6.67 2.84 5.21
N GLY A 93 -6.05 2.03 6.07
CA GLY A 93 -6.76 1.27 7.10
C GLY A 93 -7.59 2.16 8.02
N VAL A 94 -7.00 3.20 8.60
CA VAL A 94 -7.68 4.14 9.51
C VAL A 94 -8.82 4.87 8.81
N THR A 95 -8.58 5.43 7.63
CA THR A 95 -9.61 6.15 6.87
C THR A 95 -10.75 5.23 6.44
N SER A 96 -10.47 3.98 6.09
CA SER A 96 -11.50 2.98 5.78
C SER A 96 -12.37 2.65 7.00
N LEU A 97 -11.79 2.55 8.20
CA LEU A 97 -12.52 2.31 9.44
C LEU A 97 -13.36 3.52 9.86
N GLN A 98 -12.85 4.74 9.67
CA GLN A 98 -13.59 5.97 9.92
C GLN A 98 -14.83 6.07 9.01
N GLN A 99 -14.66 5.82 7.70
CA GLN A 99 -15.79 5.76 6.77
C GLN A 99 -16.76 4.63 7.14
N ALA A 100 -16.26 3.49 7.61
CA ALA A 100 -17.13 2.39 8.05
C ALA A 100 -17.96 2.71 9.31
N LYS A 101 -17.56 3.69 10.14
CA LYS A 101 -18.35 4.16 11.29
C LYS A 101 -19.41 5.21 10.93
N GLN A 102 -19.21 5.95 9.84
CA GLN A 102 -20.10 7.04 9.42
C GLN A 102 -21.33 6.55 8.63
N HIS A 103 -21.30 5.30 8.14
CA HIS A 103 -22.39 4.63 7.43
C HIS A 103 -22.67 3.27 8.08
#